data_AF-A7S7Q9-F1
#
_entry.id   AF-A7S7Q9-F1
#
_cell.length_a   1.000
_cell.length_b   1.000
_cell.length_c   1.000
_cell.angle_alpha   90.00
_cell.angle_beta   90.00
_cell.angle_gamma   90.00
#
_symmetry.space_group_name_H-M   'P 1'
#
loop_
_entity.id
_entity.type
_entity.pdbx_description
1 polymer ?
#
loop_
_entity_poly.entity_id
_entity_poly.type
_entity_poly.pdbx_seq_one_letter_code
_entity_poly.pdbx_strand_id
1 'polypeptide(L)'
;PKKEKFHAVNGEVPHIRCETCQKAVKHLYRRTSEMREKSPRKKVEEDKIIELVEASCNPDKEEGEWISKFDIVKKGDSLQLSEKEVFGRCKQECRTIAKACEETISEVDTDLAEMIWQNKLSLSKLTNKICHSMSKACTKKAQNLKIDKRFDEEFEAMSEDERNADKIMKQMRGVPGMPGMEMYSREDIAK
;
A
#
# COMPACT_ATOMS: atom_id res chain seq x y z
N PRO A 1 -15.32 -18.48 9.51
CA PRO A 1 -14.07 -19.02 8.90
C PRO A 1 -12.83 -18.17 9.20
N LYS A 2 -11.77 -18.75 9.77
CA LYS A 2 -10.51 -18.02 10.02
C LYS A 2 -9.94 -17.54 8.68
N LYS A 3 -9.88 -16.22 8.47
CA LYS A 3 -9.25 -15.64 7.27
C LYS A 3 -7.83 -16.19 7.16
N GLU A 4 -7.51 -16.74 6.00
CA GLU A 4 -6.16 -17.19 5.68
C GLU A 4 -5.19 -16.02 5.87
N LYS A 5 -4.15 -16.22 6.69
CA LYS A 5 -3.16 -15.19 6.98
C LYS A 5 -2.01 -15.34 5.99
N PHE A 6 -1.94 -14.42 5.04
CA PHE A 6 -0.82 -14.32 4.12
C PHE A 6 0.34 -13.58 4.77
N HIS A 7 1.56 -14.03 4.49
CA HIS A 7 2.79 -13.45 5.02
C HIS A 7 3.71 -13.00 3.90
N ALA A 8 4.42 -11.89 4.12
CA ALA A 8 5.39 -11.34 3.18
C ALA A 8 6.55 -12.30 2.91
N VAL A 9 7.05 -12.29 1.67
CA VAL A 9 8.28 -12.98 1.28
C VAL A 9 9.46 -12.03 1.49
N ASN A 10 10.06 -12.09 2.68
CA ASN A 10 11.14 -11.16 3.08
C ASN A 10 12.33 -11.11 2.11
N GLY A 11 12.59 -12.20 1.36
CA GLY A 11 13.65 -12.23 0.36
C GLY A 11 13.42 -11.25 -0.80
N GLU A 12 12.17 -10.96 -1.16
CA GLU A 12 11.82 -10.09 -2.29
C GLU A 12 11.83 -8.61 -1.93
N VAL A 13 11.64 -8.28 -0.65
CA VAL A 13 11.54 -6.89 -0.15
C VAL A 13 12.73 -6.01 -0.61
N PRO A 14 14.00 -6.46 -0.51
CA PRO A 14 15.15 -5.68 -1.01
C PRO A 14 15.11 -5.34 -2.50
N HIS A 15 14.36 -6.11 -3.31
CA HIS A 15 14.25 -5.90 -4.76
C HIS A 15 13.20 -4.87 -5.12
N ILE A 16 12.09 -4.85 -4.39
CA ILE A 16 10.95 -3.98 -4.69
C ILE A 16 10.91 -2.71 -3.83
N ARG A 17 11.76 -2.57 -2.80
CA ARG A 17 11.76 -1.43 -1.87
C ARG A 17 11.81 -0.06 -2.56
N CYS A 18 12.65 0.10 -3.57
CA CYS A 18 12.79 1.38 -4.26
C CYS A 18 11.52 1.74 -5.03
N GLU A 19 11.02 0.79 -5.83
CA GLU A 19 9.82 0.99 -6.61
C GLU A 19 8.59 1.19 -5.71
N THR A 20 8.50 0.42 -4.62
CA THR A 20 7.44 0.56 -3.61
C THR A 20 7.44 1.96 -2.99
N CYS A 21 8.60 2.48 -2.58
CA CYS A 21 8.70 3.86 -2.08
C CYS A 21 8.22 4.89 -3.11
N GLN A 22 8.65 4.75 -4.37
CA GLN A 22 8.23 5.68 -5.43
C GLN A 22 6.72 5.64 -5.67
N LYS A 23 6.10 4.45 -5.67
CA LYS A 23 4.65 4.27 -5.81
C LYS A 23 3.89 4.81 -4.58
N ALA A 24 4.39 4.58 -3.37
CA ALA A 24 3.82 5.10 -2.13
C ALA A 24 3.81 6.64 -2.11
N VAL A 25 4.95 7.27 -2.41
CA VAL A 25 5.05 8.75 -2.49
C VAL A 25 4.12 9.30 -3.57
N LYS A 26 4.03 8.64 -4.74
CA LYS A 26 3.10 9.04 -5.81
C LYS A 26 1.64 8.94 -5.36
N HIS A 27 1.27 7.85 -4.67
CA HIS A 27 -0.06 7.66 -4.12
C HIS A 27 -0.41 8.76 -3.12
N LEU A 28 0.44 9.00 -2.12
CA LEU A 28 0.24 10.02 -1.09
C LEU A 28 0.13 11.42 -1.68
N TYR A 29 1.01 11.77 -2.61
CA TYR A 29 0.99 13.07 -3.31
C TYR A 29 -0.33 13.28 -4.06
N ARG A 30 -0.78 12.27 -4.82
CA ARG A 30 -2.04 12.36 -5.57
C ARG A 30 -3.24 12.42 -4.62
N ARG A 31 -3.27 11.57 -3.60
CA ARG A 31 -4.39 11.49 -2.65
C ARG A 31 -4.56 12.78 -1.87
N THR A 32 -3.46 13.39 -1.42
CA THR A 32 -3.52 14.69 -0.74
C THR A 32 -3.91 15.83 -1.68
N SER A 33 -3.52 15.79 -2.95
CA SER A 33 -4.03 16.74 -3.96
C SER A 33 -5.56 16.62 -4.12
N GLU A 34 -6.09 15.40 -4.23
CA GLU A 34 -7.54 15.15 -4.30
C GLU A 34 -8.26 15.64 -3.03
N MET A 35 -7.66 15.42 -1.85
CA MET A 35 -8.21 15.91 -0.57
C MET A 35 -8.26 17.43 -0.55
N ARG A 36 -7.23 18.12 -1.04
CA ARG A 36 -7.20 19.59 -1.14
C ARG A 36 -8.27 20.09 -2.09
N GLU A 37 -8.42 19.51 -3.26
CA GLU A 37 -9.44 19.92 -4.23
C GLU A 37 -10.87 19.82 -3.68
N LYS A 38 -11.12 18.80 -2.84
CA LYS A 38 -12.41 18.59 -2.17
C LYS A 38 -12.61 19.41 -0.90
N SER A 39 -11.55 20.03 -0.37
CA SER A 39 -11.60 20.73 0.92
C SER A 39 -11.88 22.22 0.76
N PRO A 40 -12.60 22.85 1.71
CA PRO A 40 -12.80 24.30 1.73
C PRO A 40 -11.47 25.05 1.64
N ARG A 41 -11.41 26.06 0.76
CA ARG A 41 -10.21 26.90 0.55
C ARG A 41 -8.95 26.12 0.14
N LYS A 42 -9.10 24.89 -0.36
CA LYS A 42 -7.98 23.99 -0.75
C LYS A 42 -7.01 23.66 0.38
N LYS A 43 -7.46 23.72 1.63
CA LYS A 43 -6.66 23.42 2.82
C LYS A 43 -7.10 22.10 3.44
N VAL A 44 -6.11 21.28 3.80
CA VAL A 44 -6.29 20.02 4.52
C VAL A 44 -5.52 20.17 5.83
N GLU A 45 -6.12 19.72 6.92
CA GLU A 45 -5.47 19.73 8.24
C GLU A 45 -4.30 18.75 8.27
N GLU A 46 -3.28 19.08 9.06
CA GLU A 46 -2.05 18.29 9.15
C GLU A 46 -2.33 16.87 9.66
N ASP A 47 -3.15 16.74 10.70
CA ASP A 47 -3.55 15.46 11.29
C ASP A 47 -4.11 14.48 10.25
N LYS A 48 -4.93 14.97 9.30
CA LYS A 48 -5.48 14.12 8.23
C LYS A 48 -4.42 13.61 7.27
N ILE A 49 -3.32 14.34 7.10
CA ILE A 49 -2.20 13.92 6.26
C ILE A 49 -1.33 12.93 7.02
N ILE A 50 -1.12 13.14 8.32
CA ILE A 50 -0.44 12.18 9.20
C ILE A 50 -1.17 10.84 9.18
N GLU A 51 -2.48 10.84 9.46
CA GLU A 51 -3.33 9.64 9.41
C GLU A 51 -3.24 8.90 8.05
N LEU A 52 -3.25 9.67 6.96
CA LEU A 52 -3.11 9.12 5.61
C LEU A 52 -1.75 8.43 5.42
N VAL A 53 -0.65 9.07 5.85
CA VAL A 53 0.70 8.53 5.71
C VAL A 53 0.88 7.28 6.55
N GLU A 54 0.47 7.30 7.83
CA GLU A 54 0.57 6.17 8.75
C GLU A 54 -0.22 4.94 8.26
N ALA A 55 -1.41 5.14 7.70
CA ALA A 55 -2.23 4.04 7.20
C ALA A 55 -1.87 3.58 5.78
N SER A 56 -1.00 4.31 5.07
CA SER A 56 -0.73 4.08 3.64
C SER A 56 0.00 2.77 3.33
N CYS A 57 0.74 2.20 4.28
CA CYS A 57 1.41 0.91 4.09
C CYS A 57 0.55 -0.29 4.52
N ASN A 58 -0.68 -0.06 4.99
CA ASN A 58 -1.57 -1.11 5.48
C ASN A 58 -2.69 -1.44 4.48
N PRO A 59 -2.62 -2.58 3.75
CA PRO A 59 -3.63 -2.93 2.76
C PRO A 59 -4.99 -3.31 3.37
N ASP A 60 -5.08 -3.48 4.70
CA ASP A 60 -6.33 -3.66 5.44
C ASP A 60 -7.02 -2.33 5.80
N LYS A 61 -6.44 -1.20 5.38
CA LYS A 61 -7.01 0.15 5.51
C LYS A 61 -7.37 0.70 4.14
N GLU A 62 -8.25 1.69 4.09
CA GLU A 62 -8.62 2.33 2.83
C GLU A 62 -7.41 3.08 2.25
N GLU A 63 -6.64 3.72 3.11
CA GLU A 63 -5.46 4.52 2.76
C GLU A 63 -4.36 3.70 2.08
N GLY A 64 -4.22 2.42 2.47
CA GLY A 64 -3.27 1.47 1.91
C GLY A 64 -3.82 0.57 0.81
N GLU A 65 -5.07 0.78 0.36
CA GLU A 65 -5.69 -0.09 -0.67
C GLU A 65 -4.91 -0.10 -1.99
N TRP A 66 -4.16 0.96 -2.27
CA TRP A 66 -3.35 1.11 -3.48
C TRP A 66 -2.38 -0.05 -3.68
N ILE A 67 -1.89 -0.66 -2.60
CA ILE A 67 -0.95 -1.80 -2.65
C ILE A 67 -1.54 -2.97 -3.44
N SER A 68 -2.84 -3.23 -3.25
CA SER A 68 -3.53 -4.34 -3.91
C SER A 68 -3.79 -4.12 -5.40
N LYS A 69 -3.40 -2.97 -5.97
CA LYS A 69 -3.39 -2.76 -7.43
C LYS A 69 -2.10 -3.23 -8.08
N PHE A 70 -1.13 -3.67 -7.29
CA PHE A 70 0.19 -4.05 -7.76
C PHE A 70 0.43 -5.55 -7.57
N ASP A 71 1.21 -6.06 -8.48
CA ASP A 71 1.61 -7.45 -8.63
C ASP A 71 3.13 -7.47 -8.79
N ILE A 72 3.83 -8.43 -8.22
CA ILE A 72 5.28 -8.53 -8.30
C ILE A 72 5.62 -9.45 -9.47
N VAL A 73 6.10 -8.88 -10.56
CA VAL A 73 6.46 -9.64 -11.76
C VAL A 73 7.97 -9.77 -11.93
N LYS A 74 8.41 -10.91 -12.45
CA LYS A 74 9.80 -11.09 -12.91
C LYS A 74 9.99 -10.38 -14.25
N LYS A 75 10.97 -9.47 -14.32
CA LYS A 75 11.44 -8.86 -15.57
C LYS A 75 12.94 -9.07 -15.71
N GLY A 76 13.32 -10.05 -16.54
CA GLY A 76 14.70 -10.52 -16.64
C GLY A 76 15.19 -11.04 -15.29
N ASP A 77 16.31 -10.48 -14.81
CA ASP A 77 16.92 -10.82 -13.52
C ASP A 77 16.49 -9.90 -12.36
N SER A 78 15.33 -9.23 -12.49
CA SER A 78 14.81 -8.31 -11.47
C SER A 78 13.32 -8.53 -11.20
N LEU A 79 12.88 -8.13 -10.00
CA LEU A 79 11.47 -8.04 -9.65
C LEU A 79 10.99 -6.60 -9.84
N GLN A 80 9.79 -6.43 -10.36
CA GLN A 80 9.16 -5.12 -10.60
C GLN A 80 7.69 -5.15 -10.21
N LEU A 81 7.13 -3.99 -9.88
CA LEU A 81 5.71 -3.83 -9.60
C LEU A 81 4.93 -3.56 -10.89
N SER A 82 4.10 -4.53 -11.28
CA SER A 82 3.13 -4.40 -12.36
C SER A 82 1.85 -3.77 -11.83
N GLU A 83 1.53 -2.56 -12.29
CA GLU A 83 0.26 -1.90 -11.99
C GLU A 83 -0.87 -2.54 -12.79
N LYS A 84 -1.93 -3.00 -12.11
CA LYS A 84 -3.13 -3.56 -12.74
C LYS A 84 -4.25 -2.51 -12.77
N GLU A 85 -5.18 -2.70 -13.70
CA GLU A 85 -6.32 -1.79 -13.87
C GLU A 85 -7.30 -1.86 -12.69
N VAL A 86 -7.51 -3.09 -12.19
CA VAL A 86 -8.42 -3.42 -11.09
C VAL A 86 -7.64 -3.72 -9.80
N PHE A 87 -8.35 -3.71 -8.68
CA PHE A 87 -7.78 -4.11 -7.40
C PHE A 87 -7.82 -5.63 -7.28
N GLY A 88 -6.77 -6.23 -6.75
CA GLY A 88 -6.69 -7.66 -6.46
C GLY A 88 -6.99 -7.98 -5.01
N ARG A 89 -7.25 -9.25 -4.71
CA ARG A 89 -7.31 -9.74 -3.34
C ARG A 89 -5.92 -9.66 -2.73
N CYS A 90 -5.83 -9.09 -1.53
CA CYS A 90 -4.54 -8.95 -0.85
C CYS A 90 -4.06 -10.29 -0.27
N LYS A 91 -3.16 -10.95 -1.00
CA LYS A 91 -2.50 -12.20 -0.60
C LYS A 91 -0.99 -12.01 -0.36
N GLN A 92 -0.15 -12.97 -0.71
CA GLN A 92 1.27 -12.98 -0.37
C GLN A 92 2.03 -11.80 -0.99
N GLU A 93 1.86 -11.52 -2.29
CA GLU A 93 2.59 -10.45 -2.96
C GLU A 93 2.17 -9.07 -2.44
N CYS A 94 0.87 -8.86 -2.26
CA CYS A 94 0.34 -7.67 -1.60
C CYS A 94 0.98 -7.45 -0.21
N ARG A 95 1.14 -8.52 0.59
CA ARG A 95 1.80 -8.44 1.90
C ARG A 95 3.29 -8.16 1.78
N THR A 96 3.97 -8.67 0.75
CA THR A 96 5.37 -8.36 0.45
C THR A 96 5.56 -6.89 0.08
N ILE A 97 4.68 -6.31 -0.75
CA ILE A 97 4.69 -4.87 -1.07
C ILE A 97 4.39 -4.04 0.18
N ALA A 98 3.39 -4.43 0.99
CA ALA A 98 3.07 -3.76 2.25
C ALA A 98 4.28 -3.73 3.19
N LYS A 99 4.98 -4.86 3.33
CA LYS A 99 6.20 -4.94 4.13
C LYS A 99 7.32 -4.04 3.59
N ALA A 100 7.50 -3.98 2.27
CA ALA A 100 8.47 -3.08 1.65
C ALA A 100 8.10 -1.61 1.82
N CYS A 101 6.81 -1.27 1.81
CA CYS A 101 6.31 0.07 2.11
C CYS A 101 6.63 0.43 3.57
N GLU A 102 6.27 -0.44 4.51
CA GLU A 102 6.51 -0.25 5.95
C GLU A 102 7.99 0.05 6.21
N GLU A 103 8.90 -0.78 5.67
CA GLU A 103 10.35 -0.63 5.86
C GLU A 103 10.95 0.61 5.18
N THR A 104 10.22 1.29 4.29
CA THR A 104 10.72 2.48 3.58
C THR A 104 10.06 3.78 4.02
N ILE A 105 8.78 3.73 4.39
CA ILE A 105 7.99 4.91 4.76
C ILE A 105 8.01 5.14 6.27
N SER A 106 7.98 4.11 7.12
CA SER A 106 7.95 4.28 8.58
C SER A 106 9.17 5.03 9.13
N GLU A 107 10.32 4.94 8.48
CA GLU A 107 11.53 5.69 8.89
C GLU A 107 11.43 7.19 8.63
N VAL A 108 10.49 7.63 7.79
CA VAL A 108 10.41 8.99 7.23
C VAL A 108 8.98 9.53 7.22
N ASP A 109 8.05 8.87 7.92
CA ASP A 109 6.61 9.12 7.85
C ASP A 109 6.23 10.54 8.28
N THR A 110 6.80 11.00 9.38
CA THR A 110 6.56 12.31 9.97
C THR A 110 7.07 13.41 9.03
N ASP A 111 8.31 13.28 8.55
CA ASP A 111 8.90 14.21 7.58
C ASP A 111 8.13 14.21 6.25
N LEU A 112 7.69 13.04 5.80
CA LEU A 112 6.88 12.90 4.58
C LEU A 112 5.53 13.60 4.73
N ALA A 113 4.84 13.38 5.85
CA ALA A 113 3.56 14.02 6.16
C ALA A 113 3.71 15.54 6.20
N GLU A 114 4.74 16.04 6.88
CA GLU A 114 5.04 17.48 6.94
C GLU A 114 5.30 18.05 5.53
N MET A 115 6.18 17.41 4.73
CA MET A 115 6.51 17.89 3.39
C MET A 115 5.30 17.91 2.46
N ILE A 116 4.42 16.90 2.55
CA ILE A 116 3.17 16.83 1.79
C ILE A 116 2.19 17.91 2.28
N TRP A 117 2.09 18.13 3.60
CA TRP A 117 1.24 19.15 4.18
C TRP A 117 1.65 20.57 3.76
N GLN A 118 2.95 20.86 3.78
CA GLN A 118 3.49 22.13 3.29
C GLN A 118 3.24 22.35 1.79
N ASN A 119 3.15 21.27 0.99
CA ASN A 119 2.85 21.30 -0.44
C ASN A 119 3.78 22.22 -1.27
N LYS A 120 5.08 22.20 -0.94
CA LYS A 120 6.10 23.05 -1.61
C LYS A 120 6.94 22.32 -2.66
N LEU A 121 6.94 20.98 -2.63
CA LEU A 121 7.75 20.15 -3.50
C LEU A 121 6.88 19.55 -4.61
N SER A 122 7.44 19.47 -5.83
CA SER A 122 6.83 18.65 -6.89
C SER A 122 7.01 17.17 -6.56
N LEU A 123 6.17 16.32 -7.16
CA LEU A 123 6.26 14.87 -7.00
C LEU A 123 7.70 14.36 -7.19
N SER A 124 8.39 14.75 -8.26
CA SER A 124 9.76 14.32 -8.53
C SER A 124 10.75 14.73 -7.43
N LYS A 125 10.65 15.96 -6.91
CA LYS A 125 11.52 16.44 -5.82
C LYS A 125 11.22 15.71 -4.51
N LEU A 126 9.95 15.50 -4.20
CA LEU A 126 9.51 14.74 -3.02
C LEU A 126 10.00 13.29 -3.10
N THR A 127 9.78 12.62 -4.22
CA THR A 127 10.25 11.24 -4.44
C THR A 127 11.76 11.12 -4.30
N ASN A 128 12.54 12.05 -4.86
CA ASN A 128 13.99 12.02 -4.70
C ASN A 128 14.41 12.21 -3.23
N LYS A 129 13.86 13.22 -2.57
CA LYS A 129 14.14 13.51 -1.15
C LYS A 129 13.82 12.30 -0.26
N ILE A 130 12.67 11.67 -0.45
CA ILE A 130 12.17 10.61 0.40
C ILE A 130 12.83 9.27 0.07
N CYS A 131 12.80 8.85 -1.20
CA CYS A 131 13.25 7.51 -1.60
C CYS A 131 14.76 7.37 -1.79
N HIS A 132 15.48 8.45 -2.11
CA HIS A 132 16.94 8.40 -2.29
C HIS A 132 17.69 8.95 -1.09
N SER A 133 17.29 10.10 -0.55
CA SER A 133 18.05 10.77 0.50
C SER A 133 17.71 10.30 1.91
N MET A 134 16.42 10.21 2.25
CA MET A 134 15.97 9.95 3.63
C MET A 134 15.88 8.44 3.91
N SER A 135 14.95 7.72 3.28
CA SER A 135 14.79 6.26 3.47
C SER A 135 15.91 5.43 2.84
N LYS A 136 16.67 6.04 1.92
CA LYS A 136 17.70 5.37 1.10
C LYS A 136 17.16 4.15 0.35
N ALA A 137 15.84 4.03 0.17
CA ALA A 137 15.15 2.92 -0.53
C ALA A 137 15.81 2.61 -1.88
N CYS A 138 16.16 3.65 -2.63
CA CYS A 138 16.69 3.57 -4.00
C CYS A 138 18.22 3.64 -4.13
N THR A 139 18.97 3.51 -3.03
CA THR A 139 20.45 3.61 -3.06
C THR A 139 21.15 2.25 -3.11
N LYS A 140 20.53 1.21 -2.55
CA LYS A 140 21.09 -0.14 -2.52
C LYS A 140 20.69 -0.89 -3.78
N LYS A 141 21.66 -1.41 -4.54
CA LYS A 141 21.37 -2.39 -5.59
C LYS A 141 20.80 -3.63 -4.91
N ALA A 142 19.70 -4.15 -5.44
CA ALA A 142 19.11 -5.39 -4.96
C ALA A 142 20.14 -6.52 -5.06
N GLN A 143 20.26 -7.34 -4.01
CA GLN A 143 21.19 -8.47 -3.98
C GLN A 143 20.69 -9.55 -4.93
N ASN A 144 21.59 -10.31 -5.57
CA ASN A 144 21.18 -11.34 -6.53
C ASN A 144 20.39 -12.47 -5.83
N LEU A 145 19.07 -12.40 -5.82
CA LEU A 145 18.22 -13.57 -5.54
C LEU A 145 18.40 -14.59 -6.67
N LYS A 146 18.35 -15.87 -6.32
CA LYS A 146 18.07 -16.93 -7.29
C LYS A 146 16.58 -16.85 -7.65
N ILE A 147 16.21 -15.87 -8.48
CA ILE A 147 14.81 -15.58 -8.87
C ILE A 147 14.17 -16.79 -9.57
N ASP A 148 14.96 -17.70 -10.14
CA ASP A 148 14.46 -18.91 -10.82
C ASP A 148 13.68 -19.88 -9.92
N LYS A 149 13.75 -19.75 -8.60
CA LYS A 149 12.96 -20.56 -7.64
C LYS A 149 11.80 -19.79 -7.01
N ARG A 150 11.50 -18.58 -7.47
CA ARG A 150 10.37 -17.78 -7.00
C ARG A 150 9.06 -18.45 -7.38
N PHE A 151 8.14 -18.53 -6.42
CA PHE A 151 6.73 -18.80 -6.70
C PHE A 151 6.07 -17.46 -7.05
N ASP A 152 5.50 -17.37 -8.24
CA ASP A 152 4.75 -16.20 -8.72
C ASP A 152 3.28 -16.41 -8.35
N GLU A 153 2.75 -15.56 -7.48
CA GLU A 153 1.35 -15.66 -7.04
C GLU A 153 0.44 -15.15 -8.16
N GLU A 154 -0.63 -15.88 -8.48
CA GLU A 154 -1.59 -15.40 -9.47
C GLU A 154 -2.37 -14.19 -8.91
N PHE A 155 -2.40 -13.10 -9.68
CA PHE A 155 -3.17 -11.92 -9.35
C PHE A 155 -4.68 -12.19 -9.44
N GLU A 156 -5.33 -12.36 -8.29
CA GLU A 156 -6.78 -12.51 -8.21
C GLU A 156 -7.49 -11.16 -8.24
N ALA A 157 -7.88 -10.73 -9.43
CA ALA A 157 -8.71 -9.53 -9.63
C ALA A 157 -10.04 -9.60 -8.85
N MET A 158 -10.35 -8.55 -8.11
CA MET A 158 -11.66 -8.37 -7.50
C MET A 158 -12.64 -7.77 -8.49
N SER A 159 -13.89 -8.24 -8.43
CA SER A 159 -15.03 -7.54 -9.02
C SER A 159 -15.31 -6.20 -8.32
N GLU A 160 -16.12 -5.36 -8.95
CA GLU A 160 -16.54 -4.08 -8.36
C GLU A 160 -17.33 -4.26 -7.06
N ASP A 161 -18.21 -5.27 -7.01
CA ASP A 161 -18.98 -5.61 -5.82
C ASP A 161 -18.09 -6.09 -4.66
N GLU A 162 -17.11 -6.95 -4.95
CA GLU A 162 -16.14 -7.40 -3.95
C GLU A 162 -15.30 -6.24 -3.43
N ARG A 163 -14.88 -5.33 -4.31
CA ARG A 163 -14.14 -4.12 -3.92
C ARG A 163 -14.97 -3.21 -3.03
N ASN A 164 -16.25 -3.00 -3.35
CA ASN A 164 -17.15 -2.17 -2.54
C ASN A 164 -17.39 -2.80 -1.16
N ALA A 165 -17.59 -4.12 -1.12
CA ALA A 165 -17.71 -4.85 0.14
C ALA A 165 -16.42 -4.75 0.98
N ASP A 166 -15.25 -4.88 0.36
CA ASP A 166 -13.96 -4.73 1.06
C ASP A 166 -13.79 -3.34 1.68
N LYS A 167 -14.16 -2.27 0.96
CA LYS A 167 -14.13 -0.89 1.48
C LYS A 167 -15.00 -0.72 2.73
N ILE A 168 -16.24 -1.22 2.69
CA ILE A 168 -17.15 -1.16 3.85
C ILE A 168 -16.52 -1.89 5.04
N MET A 169 -15.97 -3.09 4.81
CA MET A 169 -15.33 -3.87 5.85
C MET A 169 -14.10 -3.17 6.46
N LYS A 170 -13.31 -2.45 5.65
CA LYS A 170 -12.14 -1.68 6.14
C LYS A 170 -12.55 -0.53 7.06
N GLN A 171 -13.63 0.16 6.72
CA GLN A 171 -14.18 1.25 7.56
C GLN A 171 -14.71 0.71 8.89
N MET A 172 -15.32 -0.48 8.90
CA MET A 172 -15.82 -1.11 10.13
C MET A 172 -14.71 -1.57 11.10
N ARG A 173 -13.53 -1.94 10.59
CA ARG A 173 -12.40 -2.41 11.44
C ARG A 173 -11.82 -1.34 12.38
N GLY A 174 -12.15 -0.07 12.16
CA GLY A 174 -11.70 1.06 12.99
C GLY A 174 -12.63 1.45 14.13
N VAL A 175 -13.81 0.83 14.27
CA VAL A 175 -14.83 1.21 15.25
C VAL A 175 -14.60 0.46 16.59
N PRO A 176 -14.27 1.16 17.69
CA PRO A 176 -14.13 0.53 19.01
C PRO A 176 -15.47 -0.08 19.46
N GLY A 177 -15.48 -1.35 19.86
CA GLY A 177 -16.67 -2.03 20.40
C GLY A 177 -17.30 -3.10 19.51
N MET A 178 -16.76 -3.38 18.32
CA MET A 178 -17.15 -4.54 17.50
C MET A 178 -16.01 -5.56 17.33
N PRO A 179 -15.70 -6.37 18.36
CA PRO A 179 -14.88 -7.55 18.18
C PRO A 179 -15.74 -8.67 17.57
N GLY A 180 -15.50 -9.04 16.30
CA GLY A 180 -15.85 -10.37 15.80
C GLY A 180 -17.16 -10.56 15.03
N MET A 181 -17.65 -9.58 14.25
CA MET A 181 -18.63 -9.92 13.20
C MET A 181 -17.94 -10.71 12.08
N GLU A 182 -17.92 -12.04 12.21
CA GLU A 182 -17.78 -12.94 11.07
C GLU A 182 -19.01 -12.72 10.18
N MET A 183 -18.82 -12.24 8.95
CA MET A 183 -19.90 -12.23 7.97
C MET A 183 -20.22 -13.68 7.63
N TYR A 184 -21.32 -14.20 8.17
CA TYR A 184 -21.93 -15.44 7.73
C TYR A 184 -22.43 -15.25 6.30
N SER A 185 -22.08 -16.19 5.42
CA SER A 185 -22.66 -16.23 4.07
C SER A 185 -24.16 -16.58 4.20
N ARG A 186 -24.99 -16.21 3.22
CA ARG A 186 -26.42 -16.59 3.22
C ARG A 186 -26.63 -18.11 3.34
N GLU A 187 -25.63 -18.89 2.96
CA GLU A 187 -25.60 -20.35 3.03
C GLU A 187 -25.39 -20.86 4.48
N ASP A 188 -24.77 -20.06 5.35
CA ASP A 188 -24.56 -20.40 6.77
C ASP A 188 -25.79 -20.09 7.64
N ILE A 189 -26.71 -19.24 7.16
CA ILE A 189 -27.95 -18.87 7.89
C ILE A 189 -29.06 -19.91 7.68
N ALA A 190 -28.91 -20.78 6.67
CA ALA A 190 -29.92 -21.75 6.26
C ALA A 190 -29.60 -23.21 6.64
N LYS A 191 -28.95 -23.44 7.78
CA LYS A 191 -28.78 -24.79 8.37
C LYS A 191 -29.25 -24.85 9.81
#